data_AF-A0A3D0KE79-F1
#
_entry.id   AF-A0A3D0KE79-F1
#
_cell.length_a   1.000
_cell.length_b   1.000
_cell.length_c   1.000
_cell.angle_alpha   90.00
_cell.angle_beta   90.00
_cell.angle_gamma   90.00
#
_symmetry.space_group_name_H-M   'P 1'
#
loop_
_entity.id
_entity.type
_entity.pdbx_description
1 polymer ?
#
loop_
_entity_poly.entity_id
_entity_poly.type
_entity_poly.pdbx_seq_one_letter_code
_entity_poly.pdbx_strand_id
1 'polypeptide(L)'
;MLAAVIAILLLSREYRYQPMGELRVSKSGHHLSAQWLSEEGELENEQPVNADYVGPWLIGLRVGPQRLWLWPDSLPAHSQRSLRRLCHRPGR
;
A
#
# COMPACT_ATOMS: atom_id res chain seq x y z
N MET A 1 -25.24 20.23 -6.35
CA MET A 1 -25.30 19.11 -7.34
C MET A 1 -23.96 18.87 -8.03
N LEU A 2 -23.33 19.86 -8.65
CA LEU A 2 -22.04 19.69 -9.37
C LEU A 2 -20.89 19.16 -8.50
N ALA A 3 -20.74 19.67 -7.27
CA ALA A 3 -19.74 19.18 -6.32
C ALA A 3 -19.94 17.70 -5.94
N ALA A 4 -21.19 17.23 -5.83
CA ALA A 4 -21.49 15.84 -5.55
C ALA A 4 -21.13 14.94 -6.73
N VAL A 5 -21.40 15.38 -7.97
CA VAL A 5 -21.00 14.64 -9.18
C VAL A 5 -19.47 14.55 -9.29
N ILE A 6 -18.75 15.66 -9.01
CA ILE A 6 -17.28 15.66 -8.99
C ILE A 6 -16.75 14.72 -7.91
N ALA A 7 -17.31 14.76 -6.69
CA ALA A 7 -16.90 13.87 -5.61
C ALA A 7 -17.13 12.38 -5.97
N ILE A 8 -18.28 12.05 -6.57
CA ILE A 8 -18.59 10.69 -7.03
C ILE A 8 -17.60 10.25 -8.12
N LEU A 9 -17.27 11.11 -9.07
CA LEU A 9 -16.30 10.81 -10.12
C LEU A 9 -14.89 10.59 -9.56
N LEU A 10 -14.45 11.39 -8.59
CA LEU A 10 -13.15 11.23 -7.96
C LEU A 10 -13.07 9.95 -7.14
N LEU A 11 -14.10 9.65 -6.34
CA LEU A 11 -14.18 8.42 -5.53
C LEU A 11 -14.27 7.17 -6.40
N SER A 12 -15.07 7.18 -7.46
CA SER A 12 -15.19 6.05 -8.39
C SER A 12 -13.92 5.83 -9.20
N ARG A 13 -13.20 6.90 -9.56
CA ARG A 13 -11.89 6.81 -10.17
C ARG A 13 -10.92 6.15 -9.20
N GLU A 14 -10.78 6.66 -7.99
CA GLU A 14 -9.90 6.08 -6.98
C GLU A 14 -10.23 4.60 -6.74
N TYR A 15 -11.51 4.26 -6.63
CA TYR A 15 -11.98 2.88 -6.45
C TYR A 15 -11.60 1.97 -7.64
N ARG A 16 -11.75 2.44 -8.88
CA ARG A 16 -11.39 1.66 -10.08
C ARG A 16 -9.89 1.51 -10.27
N TYR A 17 -9.10 2.47 -9.77
CA TYR A 17 -7.64 2.44 -9.83
C TYR A 17 -7.01 1.87 -8.56
N GLN A 18 -7.80 1.26 -7.67
CA GLN A 18 -7.23 0.48 -6.57
C GLN A 18 -6.46 -0.70 -7.17
N PRO A 19 -5.14 -0.77 -6.97
CA PRO A 19 -4.38 -1.90 -7.46
C PRO A 19 -4.83 -3.14 -6.69
N MET A 20 -5.26 -4.14 -7.44
CA MET A 20 -5.63 -5.45 -6.92
C MET A 20 -4.49 -6.41 -7.26
N GLY A 21 -4.06 -7.21 -6.29
CA GLY A 21 -2.95 -8.14 -6.47
C GLY A 21 -2.24 -8.43 -5.15
N GLU A 22 -1.27 -9.34 -5.21
CA GLU A 22 -0.41 -9.64 -4.08
C GLU A 22 0.85 -8.77 -4.14
N LEU A 23 1.03 -7.91 -3.14
CA LEU A 23 2.23 -7.08 -3.00
C LEU A 23 3.17 -7.74 -1.99
N ARG A 24 4.34 -8.21 -2.44
CA ARG A 24 5.38 -8.72 -1.55
C ARG A 24 6.27 -7.59 -1.10
N VAL A 25 6.22 -7.28 0.20
CA VAL A 25 7.08 -6.27 0.82
C VAL A 25 8.25 -6.96 1.50
N SER A 26 9.46 -6.53 1.16
CA SER A 26 10.69 -6.99 1.79
C SER A 26 11.45 -5.81 2.41
N LYS A 27 12.40 -6.11 3.30
CA LYS A 27 13.24 -5.12 3.96
C LYS A 27 14.69 -5.51 3.79
N SER A 28 15.46 -4.67 3.13
CA SER A 28 16.91 -4.80 2.99
C SER A 28 17.59 -3.70 3.81
N GLY A 29 18.10 -4.08 4.99
CA GLY A 29 18.65 -3.13 5.96
C GLY A 29 17.61 -2.10 6.41
N HIS A 30 17.82 -0.83 6.03
CA HIS A 30 16.91 0.27 6.33
C HIS A 30 15.93 0.61 5.19
N HIS A 31 16.08 -0.03 4.03
CA HIS A 31 15.22 0.21 2.87
C HIS A 31 14.09 -0.80 2.85
N LEU A 32 12.88 -0.32 2.56
CA LEU A 32 11.74 -1.17 2.26
C LEU A 32 11.57 -1.17 0.74
N SER A 33 11.32 -2.34 0.20
CA SER A 33 11.01 -2.51 -1.21
C SER A 33 9.80 -3.43 -1.35
N ALA A 34 9.14 -3.33 -2.50
CA ALA A 34 8.04 -4.21 -2.82
C ALA A 34 8.01 -4.58 -4.29
N GLN A 35 7.46 -5.76 -4.54
CA GLN A 35 7.24 -6.33 -5.86
C GLN A 35 5.78 -6.76 -5.94
N TRP A 36 5.13 -6.40 -7.05
CA TRP A 36 3.82 -6.96 -7.37
C TRP A 36 4.01 -8.37 -7.89
N LEU A 37 3.11 -9.26 -7.47
CA LEU A 37 2.97 -10.57 -8.08
C LEU A 37 2.06 -10.43 -9.30
N SER A 38 2.57 -10.78 -10.48
CA SER A 38 1.79 -10.82 -11.71
C SER A 38 0.74 -11.94 -11.66
N GLU A 39 -0.22 -11.93 -12.57
CA GLU A 39 -1.22 -13.00 -12.67
C GLU A 39 -0.59 -14.37 -13.00
N GLU A 40 0.57 -14.35 -13.67
CA GLU A 40 1.39 -15.53 -14.00
C GLU A 40 2.24 -16.02 -12.81
N GLY A 41 2.20 -15.32 -11.68
CA GLY A 41 2.95 -15.65 -10.47
C GLY A 41 4.41 -15.19 -10.50
N GLU A 42 4.79 -14.34 -11.45
CA GLU A 42 6.12 -13.75 -11.53
C GLU A 42 6.20 -12.48 -10.68
N LEU A 43 7.37 -12.22 -10.09
CA LEU A 43 7.59 -10.98 -9.34
C LEU A 43 8.00 -9.89 -10.32
N GLU A 44 7.22 -8.82 -10.34
CA GLU A 44 7.54 -7.63 -11.11
C GLU A 44 8.77 -6.89 -10.55
N ASN A 45 9.15 -5.82 -11.24
CA ASN A 45 10.27 -4.96 -10.86
C ASN A 45 10.15 -4.49 -9.41
N GLU A 46 11.27 -4.56 -8.70
CA GLU A 46 11.35 -4.08 -7.32
C GLU A 46 11.21 -2.56 -7.27
N GLN A 47 10.25 -2.10 -6.46
CA GLN A 47 9.94 -0.69 -6.27
C GLN A 47 10.29 -0.26 -4.85
N PRO A 48 10.86 0.95 -4.65
CA PRO A 48 11.11 1.48 -3.32
C PRO A 48 9.78 1.74 -2.60
N VAL A 49 9.74 1.42 -1.31
CA VAL A 49 8.58 1.63 -0.45
C VAL A 49 8.88 2.63 0.65
N ASN A 50 7.96 3.58 0.83
CA ASN A 50 7.97 4.46 1.98
C ASN A 50 6.62 4.44 2.69
N ALA A 51 6.62 4.12 3.98
CA ALA A 51 5.43 4.29 4.81
C ALA A 51 5.34 5.75 5.25
N ASP A 52 4.44 6.50 4.63
CA ASP A 52 4.21 7.91 4.97
C ASP A 52 3.21 8.09 6.12
N TYR A 53 2.42 7.05 6.42
CA TYR A 53 1.49 7.03 7.53
C TYR A 53 1.35 5.62 8.13
N VAL A 54 1.47 5.50 9.46
CA VAL A 54 1.21 4.25 10.19
C VAL A 54 0.32 4.58 11.39
N GLY A 55 -0.99 4.49 11.19
CA GLY A 55 -2.00 4.71 12.24
C GLY A 55 -2.57 3.41 12.80
N PRO A 56 -3.40 3.46 13.86
CA PRO A 56 -4.02 2.26 14.44
C PRO A 56 -4.89 1.46 13.46
N TRP A 57 -5.50 2.15 12.48
CA TRP A 57 -6.47 1.55 11.55
C TRP A 57 -6.04 1.56 10.09
N LEU A 58 -5.05 2.38 9.73
CA LEU A 58 -4.72 2.62 8.32
C LEU A 58 -3.21 2.72 8.16
N ILE A 59 -2.69 2.17 7.06
CA ILE A 59 -1.29 2.28 6.68
C ILE A 59 -1.24 2.92 5.29
N GLY A 60 -0.54 4.05 5.18
CA GLY A 60 -0.23 4.71 3.92
C GLY A 60 1.14 4.25 3.43
N LEU A 61 1.15 3.49 2.34
CA LEU A 61 2.39 3.09 1.67
C LEU A 61 2.52 3.86 0.36
N ARG A 62 3.72 4.32 0.06
CA ARG A 62 4.10 4.82 -1.26
C ARG A 62 5.00 3.78 -1.90
N VAL A 63 4.53 3.17 -2.99
CA VAL A 63 5.25 2.16 -3.78
C VAL A 63 5.62 2.82 -5.10
N GLY A 64 6.88 3.20 -5.27
CA GLY A 64 7.32 4.03 -6.39
C GLY A 64 6.48 5.34 -6.48
N PRO A 65 5.80 5.62 -7.61
CA PRO A 65 4.96 6.81 -7.76
C PRO A 65 3.55 6.68 -7.14
N GLN A 66 3.12 5.47 -6.78
CA GLN A 66 1.74 5.20 -6.38
C GLN A 66 1.59 5.23 -4.85
N ARG A 67 0.46 5.78 -4.37
CA ARG A 67 0.07 5.71 -2.96
C ARG A 67 -1.00 4.65 -2.76
N LEU A 68 -0.79 3.78 -1.77
CA LEU A 68 -1.69 2.72 -1.35
C LEU A 68 -2.18 3.00 0.06
N TRP A 69 -3.49 2.88 0.24
CA TRP A 69 -4.12 2.91 1.55
C TRP A 69 -4.55 1.50 1.93
N LEU A 70 -3.91 0.95 2.95
CA LEU A 70 -4.21 -0.38 3.46
C LEU A 70 -5.11 -0.28 4.68
N TRP A 71 -6.32 -0.82 4.54
CA TRP A 71 -7.28 -0.98 5.61
C TRP A 71 -6.96 -2.23 6.43
N PRO A 72 -7.56 -2.42 7.62
CA PRO A 72 -7.26 -3.55 8.49
C PRO A 72 -7.56 -4.91 7.87
N ASP A 73 -8.54 -4.96 6.98
CA ASP A 73 -9.04 -6.12 6.26
C ASP A 73 -8.39 -6.32 4.88
N SER A 74 -7.55 -5.39 4.41
CA SER A 74 -6.84 -5.51 3.13
C SER A 74 -5.78 -6.62 3.12
N LEU A 75 -5.42 -7.16 4.28
CA LEU A 75 -4.40 -8.21 4.42
C LEU A 75 -4.64 -9.07 5.67
N PRO A 76 -4.19 -10.33 5.70
CA PRO A 76 -4.29 -11.16 6.88
C PRO A 76 -3.63 -10.52 8.11
N ALA A 77 -4.18 -10.75 9.30
CA ALA A 77 -3.72 -10.12 10.55
C ALA A 77 -2.22 -10.37 10.87
N HIS A 78 -1.65 -11.49 10.42
CA HIS A 78 -0.21 -11.76 10.57
C HIS A 78 0.64 -10.87 9.66
N SER A 79 0.25 -10.70 8.40
CA SER A 79 0.87 -9.80 7.43
C SER A 79 0.75 -8.35 7.90
N GLN A 80 -0.41 -7.96 8.44
CA GLN A 80 -0.61 -6.61 8.96
C GLN A 80 0.35 -6.26 10.10
N ARG A 81 0.49 -7.17 11.08
CA ARG A 81 1.44 -6.99 12.19
C ARG A 81 2.89 -6.95 11.70
N SER A 82 3.24 -7.80 10.74
CA SER A 82 4.58 -7.84 10.16
C SER A 82 4.90 -6.55 9.42
N LEU A 83 3.99 -6.08 8.56
CA LEU A 83 4.11 -4.82 7.84
C LEU A 83 4.28 -3.63 8.80
N ARG A 84 3.45 -3.55 9.85
CA ARG A 84 3.58 -2.49 10.87
C ARG A 84 4.97 -2.46 11.50
N ARG A 85 5.57 -3.62 11.80
CA ARG A 85 6.93 -3.71 12.35
C ARG A 85 7.98 -3.30 11.32
N LEU A 86 7.79 -3.64 10.04
CA LEU A 86 8.68 -3.22 8.96
C LEU A 86 8.68 -1.70 8.77
N CYS A 87 7.48 -1.09 8.81
CA CYS A 87 7.26 0.35 8.66
C CYS A 87 7.61 1.15 9.92
N HIS A 88 7.67 0.52 11.10
CA HIS A 88 8.05 1.17 12.34
C HIS A 88 9.50 1.68 12.22
N ARG A 89 9.67 2.99 12.30
CA ARG A 89 10.98 3.66 12.39
C ARG A 89 11.16 4.16 13.83
N PRO A 90 12.06 3.59 14.64
CA PRO A 90 12.36 4.16 15.95
C PRO A 90 13.02 5.54 15.75
N GLY A 91 12.56 6.54 16.52
CA GLY A 91 13.12 7.90 16.49
C GLY A 91 12.43 8.89 15.54
N ARG A 92 11.23 8.57 15.06
CA ARG A 92 10.29 9.52 14.45
C ARG A 92 8.97 9.51 15.21
#